data_AF-E8ZIF8-F1
#
_entry.id   AF-E8ZIF8-F1
#
_cell.length_a   1.000
_cell.length_b   1.000
_cell.length_c   1.000
_cell.angle_alpha   90.00
_cell.angle_beta   90.00
_cell.angle_gamma   90.00
#
_symmetry.space_group_name_H-M   'P 1'
#
loop_
_entity.id
_entity.type
_entity.pdbx_description
1 polymer ?
#
loop_
_entity_poly.entity_id
_entity_poly.type
_entity_poly.pdbx_seq_one_letter_code
_entity_poly.pdbx_strand_id
1 'polypeptide(L)'
;MESGGSDYWVKFKELYKNFKGEKLVGVSESALPQWCEDILKSKVSSREHKEIDFASKWCVVDTRSLKEVVKSSGKNLISDLKSTEQAESYKKAWDYYKENKDTKKLVIVDSKFTTPEKSSNTEGGPALQTWCTDKESKLMYEYGGEDQTLEKYTTWCVKQSA
;
A
#
# COMPACT_ATOMS: atom_id res chain seq x y z
N MET A 1 -15.41 -14.28 -12.20
CA MET A 1 -15.45 -12.81 -12.06
C MET A 1 -16.40 -12.52 -10.91
N GLU A 2 -15.92 -11.83 -9.88
CA GLU A 2 -16.73 -11.41 -8.73
C GLU A 2 -17.79 -10.39 -9.19
N SER A 3 -19.05 -10.59 -8.80
CA SER A 3 -20.14 -9.65 -9.15
C SER A 3 -19.87 -8.26 -8.59
N GLY A 4 -20.20 -7.19 -9.33
CA GLY A 4 -19.92 -5.78 -8.98
C GLY A 4 -20.43 -5.25 -7.62
N GLY A 5 -21.17 -6.08 -6.87
CA GLY A 5 -21.67 -5.80 -5.52
C GLY A 5 -21.05 -6.62 -4.39
N SER A 6 -19.98 -7.39 -4.63
CA SER A 6 -19.31 -8.13 -3.54
C SER A 6 -18.52 -7.21 -2.61
N ASP A 7 -18.25 -7.67 -1.39
CA ASP A 7 -17.44 -6.96 -0.37
C ASP A 7 -16.06 -6.53 -0.90
N TYR A 8 -15.53 -7.29 -1.87
CA TYR A 8 -14.33 -6.95 -2.61
C TYR A 8 -14.48 -5.59 -3.32
N TRP A 9 -15.53 -5.40 -4.12
CA TRP A 9 -15.73 -4.18 -4.89
C TRP A 9 -15.99 -2.98 -3.98
N VAL A 10 -16.59 -3.15 -2.81
CA VAL A 10 -16.74 -2.08 -1.83
C VAL A 10 -15.38 -1.56 -1.38
N LYS A 11 -14.49 -2.47 -0.96
CA LYS A 11 -13.12 -2.14 -0.52
C LYS A 11 -12.27 -1.56 -1.66
N PHE A 12 -12.41 -2.12 -2.85
CA PHE A 12 -11.63 -1.72 -4.01
C PHE A 12 -12.06 -0.36 -4.58
N LYS A 13 -13.36 -0.04 -4.54
CA LYS A 13 -13.87 1.30 -4.85
C LYS A 13 -13.30 2.33 -3.90
N GLU A 14 -13.25 2.03 -2.60
CA GLU A 14 -12.64 2.92 -1.60
C GLU A 14 -11.14 3.12 -1.88
N LEU A 15 -10.40 2.08 -2.26
CA LEU A 15 -9.01 2.21 -2.70
C LEU A 15 -8.88 3.11 -3.93
N TYR A 16 -9.70 2.87 -4.96
CA TYR A 16 -9.66 3.65 -6.20
C TYR A 16 -10.05 5.12 -6.00
N LYS A 17 -11.03 5.39 -5.12
CA LYS A 17 -11.45 6.72 -4.72
C LYS A 17 -10.27 7.53 -4.20
N ASN A 18 -9.51 6.95 -3.28
CA ASN A 18 -8.40 7.59 -2.60
C ASN A 18 -7.07 7.55 -3.39
N PHE A 19 -7.03 6.90 -4.55
CA PHE A 19 -5.86 6.88 -5.42
C PHE A 19 -5.63 8.25 -6.07
N LYS A 20 -4.43 8.79 -5.89
CA LYS A 20 -4.04 10.12 -6.41
C LYS A 20 -3.27 10.11 -7.72
N GLY A 21 -2.99 8.95 -8.29
CA GLY A 21 -2.34 8.86 -9.60
C GLY A 21 -3.35 9.03 -10.75
N GLU A 22 -2.86 8.82 -11.97
CA GLU A 22 -3.66 9.03 -13.18
C GLU A 22 -4.83 8.04 -13.28
N LYS A 23 -6.02 8.60 -13.54
CA LYS A 23 -7.27 7.86 -13.77
C LYS A 23 -7.68 7.99 -15.23
N LEU A 24 -8.26 6.94 -15.80
CA LEU A 24 -8.84 7.03 -17.14
C LEU A 24 -10.06 7.94 -17.15
N VAL A 25 -10.16 8.77 -18.19
CA VAL A 25 -11.31 9.66 -18.40
C VAL A 25 -12.60 8.83 -18.49
N GLY A 26 -13.61 9.19 -17.72
CA GLY A 26 -14.91 8.51 -17.70
C GLY A 26 -14.97 7.24 -16.84
N VAL A 27 -13.85 6.80 -16.26
CA VAL A 27 -13.82 5.64 -15.34
C VAL A 27 -13.86 6.14 -13.90
N SER A 28 -15.07 6.40 -13.38
CA SER A 28 -15.28 6.70 -11.97
C SER A 28 -15.24 5.42 -11.11
N GLU A 29 -15.23 5.58 -9.78
CA GLU A 29 -15.36 4.45 -8.82
C GLU A 29 -16.58 3.57 -9.09
N SER A 30 -17.71 4.19 -9.46
CA SER A 30 -18.94 3.48 -9.78
C SER A 30 -18.89 2.80 -11.16
N ALA A 31 -18.17 3.38 -12.12
CA ALA A 31 -18.03 2.85 -13.48
C ALA A 31 -16.94 1.77 -13.59
N LEU A 32 -15.97 1.76 -12.66
CA LEU A 32 -14.81 0.87 -12.69
C LEU A 32 -15.16 -0.62 -12.82
N PRO A 33 -16.14 -1.19 -12.07
CA PRO A 33 -16.47 -2.61 -12.19
C PRO A 33 -16.94 -2.98 -13.60
N GLN A 34 -17.85 -2.19 -14.17
CA GLN A 34 -18.37 -2.45 -15.52
C GLN A 34 -17.27 -2.27 -16.57
N TRP A 35 -16.46 -1.22 -16.43
CA TRP A 35 -15.32 -0.98 -17.32
C TRP A 35 -14.33 -2.17 -17.30
N CYS A 36 -14.07 -2.73 -16.11
CA CYS A 36 -13.22 -3.89 -15.94
C CYS A 36 -13.79 -5.15 -16.60
N GLU A 37 -15.10 -5.37 -16.55
CA GLU A 37 -15.71 -6.47 -17.28
C GLU A 37 -15.57 -6.31 -18.80
N ASP A 38 -15.79 -5.11 -19.30
CA ASP A 38 -15.79 -4.82 -20.74
C ASP A 38 -14.37 -4.89 -21.33
N ILE A 39 -13.37 -4.40 -20.59
CA ILE A 39 -11.97 -4.44 -21.03
C ILE A 39 -11.44 -5.88 -21.03
N LEU A 40 -11.74 -6.68 -20.00
CA LEU A 40 -11.27 -8.07 -19.89
C LEU A 40 -11.92 -9.03 -20.89
N LYS A 41 -13.13 -8.73 -21.37
CA LYS A 41 -13.82 -9.51 -22.43
C LYS A 41 -13.33 -9.17 -23.84
N SER A 42 -12.64 -8.04 -24.00
CA SER A 42 -12.21 -7.55 -25.31
C SER A 42 -10.86 -8.11 -25.76
N LYS A 43 -10.57 -8.03 -27.06
CA LYS A 43 -9.27 -8.44 -27.59
C LYS A 43 -8.20 -7.42 -27.21
N VAL A 44 -7.07 -7.88 -26.68
CA VAL A 44 -5.93 -7.02 -26.32
C VAL A 44 -5.45 -6.19 -27.52
N SER A 45 -5.46 -6.76 -28.73
CA SER A 45 -5.04 -6.08 -29.96
C SER A 45 -5.93 -4.89 -30.37
N SER A 46 -7.11 -4.74 -29.77
CA SER A 46 -8.02 -3.62 -30.02
C SER A 46 -7.96 -2.52 -28.95
N ARG A 47 -6.99 -2.58 -28.03
CA ARG A 47 -6.88 -1.67 -26.88
C ARG A 47 -5.59 -0.87 -26.90
N GLU A 48 -5.65 0.33 -26.33
CA GLU A 48 -4.46 1.13 -26.13
C GLU A 48 -3.62 0.58 -24.97
N HIS A 49 -2.30 0.70 -25.04
CA HIS A 49 -1.41 0.21 -23.98
C HIS A 49 -1.79 0.76 -22.60
N LYS A 50 -2.16 2.05 -22.51
CA LYS A 50 -2.61 2.66 -21.25
C LYS A 50 -3.86 2.00 -20.66
N GLU A 51 -4.77 1.48 -21.50
CA GLU A 51 -5.97 0.77 -21.04
C GLU A 51 -5.60 -0.61 -20.49
N ILE A 52 -4.64 -1.28 -21.13
CA ILE A 52 -4.12 -2.59 -20.69
C ILE A 52 -3.38 -2.45 -19.36
N ASP A 53 -2.53 -1.45 -19.23
CA ASP A 53 -1.79 -1.16 -17.98
C ASP A 53 -2.77 -0.80 -16.85
N PHE A 54 -3.77 0.03 -17.16
CA PHE A 54 -4.80 0.38 -16.21
C PHE A 54 -5.65 -0.84 -15.81
N ALA A 55 -6.02 -1.71 -16.74
CA ALA A 55 -6.76 -2.94 -16.46
C ALA A 55 -5.94 -3.93 -15.61
N SER A 56 -4.64 -4.05 -15.88
CA SER A 56 -3.75 -4.91 -15.09
C SER A 56 -3.68 -4.46 -13.62
N LYS A 57 -3.77 -3.14 -13.39
CA LYS A 57 -3.77 -2.56 -12.06
C LYS A 57 -5.14 -2.59 -11.36
N TRP A 58 -6.21 -2.35 -12.11
CA TRP A 58 -7.53 -2.07 -11.53
C TRP A 58 -8.59 -3.14 -11.81
N CYS A 59 -8.32 -4.14 -12.63
CA CYS A 59 -9.30 -5.19 -12.96
C CYS A 59 -8.87 -6.58 -12.51
N VAL A 60 -7.66 -6.70 -11.97
CA VAL A 60 -7.15 -7.93 -11.36
C VAL A 60 -7.12 -7.74 -9.85
N VAL A 61 -7.85 -8.61 -9.16
CA VAL A 61 -7.87 -8.64 -7.69
C VAL A 61 -6.59 -9.27 -7.18
N ASP A 62 -5.70 -8.47 -6.59
CA ASP A 62 -4.56 -9.01 -5.86
C ASP A 62 -4.97 -9.29 -4.40
N THR A 63 -5.18 -10.57 -4.08
CA THR A 63 -5.59 -11.02 -2.74
C THR A 63 -4.43 -11.18 -1.77
N ARG A 64 -3.20 -10.82 -2.17
CA ARG A 64 -2.06 -10.81 -1.26
C ARG A 64 -2.16 -9.65 -0.29
N SER A 65 -1.66 -9.87 0.91
CA SER A 65 -1.40 -8.85 1.91
C SER A 65 -0.16 -8.00 1.56
N LEU A 66 -0.05 -6.80 2.14
CA LEU A 66 1.18 -5.99 2.03
C LEU A 66 2.43 -6.79 2.43
N LYS A 67 2.33 -7.59 3.50
CA LYS A 67 3.39 -8.47 3.97
C LYS A 67 3.83 -9.45 2.88
N GLU A 68 2.89 -10.15 2.26
CA GLU A 68 3.18 -11.13 1.21
C GLU A 68 3.78 -10.47 -0.04
N VAL A 69 3.27 -9.31 -0.45
CA VAL A 69 3.81 -8.55 -1.59
C VAL A 69 5.26 -8.15 -1.32
N VAL A 70 5.55 -7.56 -0.16
CA VAL A 70 6.93 -7.15 0.18
C VAL A 70 7.87 -8.34 0.27
N LYS A 71 7.45 -9.46 0.88
CA LYS A 71 8.27 -10.69 0.91
C LYS A 71 8.55 -11.22 -0.48
N SER A 72 7.56 -11.22 -1.37
CA SER A 72 7.75 -11.67 -2.75
C SER A 72 8.73 -10.83 -3.56
N SER A 73 9.00 -9.58 -3.12
CA SER A 73 10.03 -8.70 -3.70
C SER A 73 11.45 -8.95 -3.17
N GLY A 74 11.65 -9.96 -2.32
CA GLY A 74 12.95 -10.30 -1.74
C GLY A 74 13.39 -9.41 -0.59
N LYS A 75 12.49 -8.55 -0.06
CA LYS A 75 12.79 -7.68 1.08
C LYS A 75 12.55 -8.40 2.41
N ASN A 76 13.42 -8.12 3.38
CA ASN A 76 13.29 -8.62 4.74
C ASN A 76 12.46 -7.66 5.58
N LEU A 77 11.33 -8.12 6.10
CA LEU A 77 10.50 -7.32 7.00
C LEU A 77 11.10 -7.26 8.40
N ILE A 78 10.97 -6.11 9.06
CA ILE A 78 11.38 -5.98 10.46
C ILE A 78 10.50 -6.88 11.33
N SER A 79 9.20 -7.00 11.04
CA SER A 79 8.27 -7.81 11.82
C SER A 79 8.55 -9.33 11.82
N ASP A 80 9.44 -9.81 10.95
CA ASP A 80 9.88 -11.22 10.95
C ASP A 80 11.14 -11.46 11.81
N LEU A 81 11.78 -10.41 12.32
CA LEU A 81 12.95 -10.55 13.20
C LEU A 81 12.54 -11.04 14.60
N LYS A 82 13.50 -11.54 15.38
CA LYS A 82 13.27 -11.85 16.79
C LYS A 82 12.95 -10.57 17.57
N SER A 83 12.12 -10.66 18.61
CA SER A 83 11.61 -9.48 19.34
C SER A 83 12.71 -8.52 19.85
N THR A 84 13.85 -9.07 20.30
CA THR A 84 15.01 -8.27 20.75
C THR A 84 15.66 -7.48 19.62
N GLU A 85 15.67 -8.03 18.40
CA GLU A 85 16.25 -7.39 17.20
C GLU A 85 15.25 -6.44 16.54
N GLN A 86 13.95 -6.70 16.69
CA GLN A 86 12.88 -5.84 16.17
C GLN A 86 12.96 -4.43 16.74
N ALA A 87 13.07 -4.30 18.06
CA ALA A 87 13.04 -3.00 18.73
C ALA A 87 14.15 -2.07 18.20
N GLU A 88 15.38 -2.57 18.10
CA GLU A 88 16.51 -1.80 17.56
C GLU A 88 16.38 -1.54 16.05
N SER A 89 15.82 -2.48 15.30
CA SER A 89 15.59 -2.31 13.86
C SER A 89 14.53 -1.24 13.59
N TYR A 90 13.47 -1.16 14.40
CA TYR A 90 12.45 -0.12 14.28
C TYR A 90 12.96 1.26 14.70
N LYS A 91 13.84 1.34 15.71
CA LYS A 91 14.54 2.60 16.04
C LYS A 91 15.33 3.13 14.85
N LYS A 92 16.15 2.28 14.22
CA LYS A 92 16.92 2.63 13.02
C LYS A 92 16.03 2.99 11.82
N ALA A 93 14.96 2.23 11.61
CA ALA A 93 14.00 2.52 10.55
C ALA A 93 13.29 3.86 10.78
N TRP A 94 13.02 4.22 12.03
CA TRP A 94 12.47 5.53 12.37
C TRP A 94 13.48 6.66 12.13
N ASP A 95 14.76 6.48 12.49
CA ASP A 95 15.80 7.48 12.20
C ASP A 95 15.86 7.73 10.69
N TYR A 96 15.88 6.66 9.89
CA TYR A 96 15.81 6.73 8.44
C TYR A 96 14.54 7.43 7.93
N TYR A 97 13.37 7.08 8.47
CA TYR A 97 12.10 7.73 8.13
C TYR A 97 12.14 9.23 8.42
N LYS A 98 12.58 9.63 9.62
CA LYS A 98 12.64 11.04 10.03
C LYS A 98 13.48 11.86 9.09
N GLU A 99 14.61 11.33 8.63
CA GLU A 99 15.53 11.99 7.70
C GLU A 99 15.04 12.01 6.25
N ASN A 100 14.25 11.03 5.82
CA ASN A 100 13.98 10.79 4.39
C ASN A 100 12.52 10.93 3.97
N LYS A 101 11.56 11.01 4.89
CA LYS A 101 10.12 11.02 4.58
C LYS A 101 9.72 12.10 3.57
N ASP A 102 10.29 13.29 3.68
CA ASP A 102 9.94 14.44 2.85
C ASP A 102 10.60 14.35 1.46
N THR A 103 11.90 14.03 1.42
CA THR A 103 12.65 13.84 0.17
C THR A 103 12.09 12.70 -0.67
N LYS A 104 11.68 11.58 -0.02
CA LYS A 104 11.02 10.47 -0.70
C LYS A 104 9.54 10.74 -0.99
N LYS A 105 8.95 11.80 -0.44
CA LYS A 105 7.50 12.10 -0.51
C LYS A 105 6.64 10.96 0.03
N LEU A 106 7.14 10.23 1.03
CA LEU A 106 6.51 9.06 1.64
C LEU A 106 6.18 9.31 3.12
N VAL A 107 5.60 10.48 3.41
CA VAL A 107 5.18 10.88 4.76
C VAL A 107 3.99 10.03 5.21
N ILE A 108 4.09 9.42 6.39
CA ILE A 108 2.97 8.73 7.05
C ILE A 108 2.06 9.81 7.64
N VAL A 109 0.78 9.81 7.23
CA VAL A 109 -0.23 10.79 7.69
C VAL A 109 -1.22 10.19 8.68
N ASP A 110 -1.11 8.89 8.98
CA ASP A 110 -1.94 8.21 9.97
C ASP A 110 -1.89 8.94 11.33
N SER A 111 -3.06 9.36 11.83
CA SER A 111 -3.15 10.16 13.07
C SER A 111 -2.57 9.46 14.30
N LYS A 112 -2.67 8.12 14.39
CA LYS A 112 -2.08 7.34 15.48
C LYS A 112 -0.55 7.38 15.42
N PHE A 113 -0.02 7.50 14.21
CA PHE A 113 1.42 7.65 13.99
C PHE A 113 1.90 9.08 14.17
N THR A 114 1.13 10.10 13.78
CA THR A 114 1.57 11.51 13.82
C THR A 114 1.32 12.19 15.16
N THR A 115 0.36 11.72 15.97
CA THR A 115 -0.03 12.36 17.24
C THR A 115 0.15 11.40 18.43
N PRO A 116 0.83 11.81 19.53
CA PRO A 116 1.63 13.04 19.66
C PRO A 116 2.84 13.02 18.72
N GLU A 117 3.49 14.16 18.50
CA GLU A 117 4.73 14.21 17.71
C GLU A 117 5.83 13.40 18.42
N LYS A 118 6.64 12.69 17.63
CA LYS A 118 7.75 11.84 18.13
C LYS A 118 9.06 12.55 17.87
N SER A 119 9.84 12.80 18.92
CA SER A 119 11.08 13.59 18.83
C SER A 119 12.33 12.70 18.70
N SER A 120 12.28 11.50 19.28
CA SER A 120 13.39 10.54 19.37
C SER A 120 13.01 9.15 18.86
N ASN A 121 14.03 8.31 18.61
CA ASN A 121 13.82 6.94 18.14
C ASN A 121 13.21 6.03 19.20
N THR A 122 13.32 6.36 20.48
CA THR A 122 12.68 5.62 21.57
C THR A 122 11.15 5.79 21.58
N GLU A 123 10.64 6.90 21.05
CA GLU A 123 9.21 7.15 20.87
C GLU A 123 8.76 6.72 19.45
N GLY A 124 9.59 7.07 18.47
CA GLY A 124 9.31 6.90 17.06
C GLY A 124 9.38 5.46 16.55
N GLY A 125 10.35 4.67 17.04
CA GLY A 125 10.49 3.27 16.68
C GLY A 125 9.24 2.45 17.02
N PRO A 126 8.76 2.47 18.27
CA PRO A 126 7.51 1.81 18.66
C PRO A 126 6.30 2.30 17.85
N ALA A 127 6.18 3.60 17.61
CA ALA A 127 5.08 4.14 16.79
C ALA A 127 5.12 3.62 15.35
N LEU A 128 6.32 3.53 14.75
CA LEU A 128 6.51 2.96 13.42
C LEU A 128 6.20 1.47 13.39
N GLN A 129 6.61 0.73 14.43
CA GLN A 129 6.24 -0.67 14.60
C GLN A 129 4.73 -0.86 14.60
N THR A 130 4.00 -0.10 15.43
CA THR A 130 2.53 -0.14 15.47
C THR A 130 1.93 0.16 14.11
N TRP A 131 2.39 1.22 13.43
CA TRP A 131 1.89 1.54 12.10
C TRP A 131 2.13 0.38 11.12
N CYS A 132 3.33 -0.20 11.10
CA CYS A 132 3.64 -1.35 10.24
C CYS A 132 2.74 -2.56 10.54
N THR A 133 2.54 -2.91 11.82
CA THR A 133 1.69 -4.04 12.21
C THR A 133 0.22 -3.79 11.84
N ASP A 134 -0.28 -2.56 11.99
CA ASP A 134 -1.65 -2.19 11.61
C ASP A 134 -1.90 -2.33 10.09
N LYS A 135 -0.85 -2.26 9.26
CA LYS A 135 -0.96 -2.38 7.80
C LYS A 135 -0.65 -3.77 7.25
N GLU A 136 0.13 -4.61 7.96
CA GLU A 136 0.76 -5.79 7.34
C GLU A 136 -0.25 -6.80 6.75
N SER A 137 -1.43 -6.95 7.37
CA SER A 137 -2.50 -7.84 6.92
C SER A 137 -3.45 -7.21 5.90
N LYS A 138 -3.29 -5.93 5.57
CA LYS A 138 -4.13 -5.26 4.58
C LYS A 138 -3.90 -5.87 3.22
N LEU A 139 -4.99 -6.21 2.55
CA LEU A 139 -4.92 -6.79 1.21
C LEU A 139 -4.67 -5.70 0.17
N MET A 140 -4.05 -6.05 -0.95
CA MET A 140 -3.71 -5.09 -1.99
C MET A 140 -4.91 -4.38 -2.61
N TYR A 141 -6.11 -4.94 -2.47
CA TYR A 141 -7.35 -4.33 -2.89
C TYR A 141 -8.04 -3.48 -1.81
N GLU A 142 -7.46 -3.38 -0.62
CA GLU A 142 -7.99 -2.57 0.47
C GLU A 142 -7.29 -1.22 0.54
N TYR A 143 -8.07 -0.17 0.84
CA TYR A 143 -7.46 1.10 1.20
C TYR A 143 -6.69 0.96 2.53
N GLY A 144 -5.40 1.27 2.51
CA GLY A 144 -4.52 1.20 3.68
C GLY A 144 -4.77 2.27 4.75
N GLY A 145 -5.74 3.17 4.51
CA GLY A 145 -6.03 4.34 5.35
C GLY A 145 -5.27 5.60 4.92
N GLU A 146 -4.33 5.47 3.99
CA GLU A 146 -3.63 6.59 3.36
C GLU A 146 -3.13 6.23 1.95
N ASP A 147 -2.83 7.26 1.15
CA ASP A 147 -2.22 7.07 -0.17
C ASP A 147 -0.82 6.46 -0.07
N GLN A 148 -0.40 5.75 -1.12
CA GLN A 148 0.89 5.08 -1.24
C GLN A 148 1.20 4.10 -0.08
N THR A 149 0.19 3.49 0.55
CA THR A 149 0.41 2.59 1.70
C THR A 149 1.41 1.46 1.40
N LEU A 150 1.32 0.81 0.23
CA LEU A 150 2.28 -0.24 -0.15
C LEU A 150 3.71 0.33 -0.24
N GLU A 151 3.90 1.49 -0.87
CA GLU A 151 5.22 2.09 -1.06
C GLU A 151 5.84 2.53 0.27
N LYS A 152 5.02 3.12 1.15
CA LYS A 152 5.41 3.45 2.53
C LYS A 152 5.79 2.19 3.30
N TYR A 153 4.96 1.15 3.28
CA TYR A 153 5.24 -0.11 3.98
C TYR A 153 6.54 -0.77 3.45
N THR A 154 6.72 -0.78 2.14
CA THR A 154 7.90 -1.33 1.43
C THR A 154 9.20 -0.57 1.72
N THR A 155 9.09 0.70 2.12
CA THR A 155 10.24 1.56 2.43
C THR A 155 10.54 1.58 3.93
N TRP A 156 9.51 1.67 4.78
CA TRP A 156 9.64 1.95 6.21
C TRP A 156 9.57 0.73 7.12
N CYS A 157 8.93 -0.36 6.68
CA CYS A 157 8.72 -1.56 7.50
C CYS A 157 9.72 -2.69 7.20
N VAL A 158 10.71 -2.42 6.36
CA VAL A 158 11.74 -3.37 5.95
C VAL A 158 13.07 -3.06 6.65
N LYS A 159 13.86 -4.10 6.87
CA LYS A 159 15.22 -3.96 7.38
C LYS A 159 16.03 -3.15 6.37
N GLN A 160 16.58 -2.02 6.82
CA GLN A 160 17.49 -1.24 6.00
C GLN A 160 18.77 -2.06 5.78
N SER A 161 19.22 -2.14 4.53
CA SER A 161 20.52 -2.71 4.21
C SER A 161 21.60 -1.85 4.89
N ALA A 162 22.53 -2.51 5.58
CA ALA A 162 23.71 -1.86 6.12
C ALA A 162 24.60 -1.31 5.00
#